data_AF-A0AAW1QD12-F1
#
_entry.id   AF-A0AAW1QD12-F1
#
_cell.length_a   1.000
_cell.length_b   1.000
_cell.length_c   1.000
_cell.angle_alpha   90.00
_cell.angle_beta   90.00
_cell.angle_gamma   90.00
#
_symmetry.space_group_name_H-M   'P 1'
#
loop_
_entity.id
_entity.type
_entity.pdbx_description
1 polymer ?
#
loop_
_entity_poly.entity_id
_entity_poly.type
_entity_poly.pdbx_seq_one_letter_code
_entity_poly.pdbx_strand_id
1 'polypeptide(L)'
;MPLRRATLTGTAMTPLRLADRLPAVAGRDAAGAAAGNASTDLKEVLAEMSGGAVPTKVISTGHSLGGGLASLAGVWAALQWPAADVRVVALGSPMVGNQAWVDAFRAVVGRSYRVVNRRDIVPSLPPFEDYAHLPFPLWIQDNGTLVADDRPRRQVQDNTWNDHTCSLYKDAVFNVTAVARPGPAAAASAR
;
A
#
# COMPACT_ATOMS: atom_id res chain seq x y z
N MET A 1 8.44 38.83 -49.38
CA MET A 1 8.46 38.52 -47.94
C MET A 1 8.68 37.01 -47.74
N PRO A 2 9.83 36.57 -47.24
CA PRO A 2 10.03 35.17 -46.81
C PRO A 2 10.06 35.04 -45.28
N LEU A 3 9.48 33.94 -44.79
CA LEU A 3 9.32 33.53 -43.40
C LEU A 3 10.68 33.25 -42.72
N ARG A 4 10.89 33.78 -41.51
CA ARG A 4 12.02 33.42 -40.63
C ARG A 4 11.75 32.06 -39.96
N ARG A 5 12.63 31.09 -40.20
CA ARG A 5 12.75 29.83 -39.44
C ARG A 5 13.33 30.15 -38.06
N ALA A 6 12.60 29.81 -37.00
CA ALA A 6 13.13 29.81 -35.63
C ALA A 6 13.79 28.45 -35.33
N THR A 7 15.06 28.48 -34.96
CA THR A 7 15.83 27.32 -34.53
C THR A 7 15.58 27.09 -33.04
N LEU A 8 14.84 26.04 -32.67
CA LEU A 8 14.72 25.60 -31.27
C LEU A 8 15.97 24.78 -30.89
N THR A 9 16.85 25.37 -30.10
CA THR A 9 17.95 24.65 -29.43
C THR A 9 17.36 23.76 -28.33
N GLY A 10 17.46 22.45 -28.50
CA GLY A 10 17.00 21.46 -27.53
C GLY A 10 17.79 21.52 -26.23
N THR A 11 17.11 21.77 -25.12
CA THR A 11 17.66 21.55 -23.78
C THR A 11 17.45 20.08 -23.43
N ALA A 12 18.55 19.36 -23.16
CA ALA A 12 18.51 17.96 -22.76
C ALA A 12 17.74 17.80 -21.44
N MET A 13 16.68 16.99 -21.45
CA MET A 13 15.96 16.55 -20.25
C MET A 13 16.78 15.50 -19.53
N THR A 14 17.47 15.89 -18.46
CA THR A 14 18.14 14.95 -17.55
C THR A 14 17.08 14.16 -16.79
N PRO A 15 17.09 12.81 -16.80
CA PRO A 15 16.13 12.03 -16.04
C PRO A 15 16.41 12.17 -14.53
N LEU A 16 15.42 12.64 -13.75
CA LEU A 16 15.48 12.58 -12.29
C LEU A 16 15.49 11.11 -11.84
N ARG A 17 16.57 10.65 -11.21
CA ARG A 17 16.60 9.36 -10.52
C ARG A 17 15.98 9.52 -9.14
N LEU A 18 15.00 8.67 -8.83
CA LEU A 18 14.26 8.64 -7.56
C LEU A 18 15.15 8.42 -6.32
N ALA A 19 16.39 7.99 -6.51
CA ALA A 19 17.38 7.77 -5.45
C ALA A 19 17.89 9.08 -4.82
N ASP A 20 17.80 10.22 -5.50
CA ASP A 20 18.43 11.48 -5.07
C ASP A 20 17.58 12.28 -4.06
N ARG A 21 16.45 11.73 -3.58
CA ARG A 21 15.52 12.40 -2.64
C ARG A 21 15.22 11.65 -1.35
N LEU A 22 15.91 10.55 -1.06
CA LEU A 22 15.77 9.89 0.24
C LEU A 22 16.97 10.26 1.11
N PRO A 23 16.78 10.90 2.29
CA PRO A 23 17.87 11.00 3.25
C PRO A 23 18.31 9.57 3.60
N ALA A 24 19.62 9.34 3.59
CA ALA A 24 20.21 8.06 3.95
C ALA A 24 19.70 7.64 5.32
N VAL A 25 18.90 6.58 5.38
CA VAL A 25 18.59 5.91 6.65
C VAL A 25 19.84 5.13 7.03
N ALA A 26 20.69 5.76 7.83
CA ALA A 26 21.78 5.08 8.49
C ALA A 26 21.22 3.92 9.32
N GLY A 27 21.69 2.71 9.05
CA GLY A 27 21.37 1.54 9.85
C GLY A 27 21.71 1.83 11.31
N ARG A 28 20.73 1.69 12.20
CA ARG A 28 20.97 1.63 13.63
C ARG A 28 20.96 0.18 14.02
N ASP A 29 22.15 -0.30 14.36
CA ASP A 29 22.35 -1.59 15.00
C ASP A 29 21.53 -1.67 16.29
N ALA A 30 21.04 -2.88 16.55
CA ALA A 30 20.30 -3.21 17.74
C ALA A 30 21.18 -3.02 19.00
N ALA A 31 20.52 -2.59 20.08
CA ALA A 31 21.01 -2.42 21.46
C ALA A 31 21.53 -1.03 21.83
N GLY A 32 20.68 -0.28 22.55
CA GLY A 32 21.10 0.75 23.50
C GLY A 32 21.54 2.10 22.92
N ALA A 33 20.59 2.95 22.50
CA ALA A 33 20.84 4.36 22.31
C ALA A 33 19.89 5.17 23.20
N ALA A 34 20.47 6.07 24.01
CA ALA A 34 19.79 6.90 25.00
C ALA A 34 18.57 7.62 24.44
N ALA A 35 17.46 7.57 25.19
CA ALA A 35 16.24 8.31 24.93
C ALA A 35 16.48 9.82 25.12
N GLY A 36 16.99 10.49 24.08
CA GLY A 36 16.69 11.91 23.90
C GLY A 36 15.18 12.06 23.72
N ASN A 37 14.59 13.17 24.20
CA ASN A 37 13.15 13.49 24.21
C ASN A 37 12.47 13.46 22.82
N ALA A 38 12.46 12.30 22.14
CA ALA A 38 11.59 12.06 21.01
C ALA A 38 10.17 11.96 21.55
N SER A 39 9.28 12.83 21.08
CA SER A 39 7.87 12.73 21.42
C SER A 39 7.36 11.32 21.10
N THR A 40 6.58 10.77 22.02
CA THR A 40 5.87 9.50 21.79
C THR A 40 4.55 9.72 21.04
N ASP A 41 4.16 10.98 20.81
CA ASP A 41 2.98 11.34 20.03
C ASP A 41 3.32 11.45 18.55
N LEU A 42 2.72 10.56 17.75
CA LEU A 42 2.89 10.52 16.29
C LEU A 42 2.51 11.85 15.62
N LYS A 43 1.55 12.60 16.17
CA LYS A 43 1.12 13.90 15.63
C LYS A 43 2.22 14.95 15.79
N GLU A 44 2.91 14.97 16.93
CA GLU A 44 4.00 15.91 17.19
C GLU A 44 5.19 15.60 16.30
N VAL A 45 5.56 14.32 16.18
CA VAL A 45 6.63 13.88 15.27
C VAL A 45 6.32 14.28 13.83
N LEU A 46 5.08 14.08 13.37
CA LEU A 46 4.69 14.46 12.00
C LEU A 46 4.63 15.98 11.80
N ALA A 47 4.23 16.75 12.82
CA ALA A 47 4.29 18.20 12.78
C ALA A 47 5.74 18.69 12.69
N GLU A 48 6.66 18.13 13.49
CA GLU A 48 8.07 18.47 13.44
C GLU A 48 8.69 18.16 12.08
N MET A 49 8.51 16.91 11.58
CA MET A 49 9.05 16.47 10.29
C MET A 49 8.50 17.25 9.10
N SER A 50 7.29 17.82 9.21
CA SER A 50 6.66 18.62 8.15
C SER A 50 6.89 20.13 8.29
N GLY A 51 7.63 20.57 9.32
CA GLY A 51 7.81 22.00 9.61
C GLY A 51 6.51 22.70 10.03
N GLY A 52 5.59 21.97 10.65
CA GLY A 52 4.28 22.45 11.09
C GLY A 52 3.21 22.46 9.99
N ALA A 53 3.49 21.93 8.80
CA ALA A 53 2.53 21.90 7.71
C ALA A 53 1.38 20.91 8.00
N VAL A 54 0.13 21.36 7.79
CA VAL A 54 -1.04 20.49 7.91
C VAL A 54 -1.15 19.60 6.66
N PRO A 55 -1.19 18.27 6.79
CA PRO A 55 -1.28 17.37 5.64
C PRO A 55 -2.60 17.53 4.88
N THR A 56 -2.52 17.62 3.55
CA THR A 56 -3.70 17.58 2.66
C THR A 56 -3.89 16.21 2.02
N LYS A 57 -2.86 15.36 2.06
CA LYS A 57 -2.89 13.96 1.62
C LYS A 57 -2.00 13.15 2.54
N VAL A 58 -2.51 11.99 2.98
CA VAL A 58 -1.77 11.03 3.79
C VAL A 58 -1.85 9.66 3.13
N ILE A 59 -0.71 9.03 2.88
CA ILE A 59 -0.65 7.66 2.39
C ILE A 59 0.03 6.82 3.47
N SER A 60 -0.74 5.94 4.09
CA SER A 60 -0.22 4.94 5.02
C SER A 60 0.09 3.67 4.24
N THR A 61 1.30 3.15 4.37
CA THR A 61 1.74 1.97 3.60
C THR A 61 2.61 1.04 4.43
N GLY A 62 2.60 -0.23 4.07
CA GLY A 62 3.43 -1.23 4.70
C GLY A 62 3.26 -2.61 4.07
N HIS A 63 4.25 -3.47 4.33
CA HIS A 63 4.26 -4.86 3.92
C HIS A 63 3.98 -5.78 5.11
N SER A 64 3.30 -6.90 4.89
CA SER A 64 3.03 -7.90 5.94
C SER A 64 2.29 -7.29 7.14
N LEU A 65 2.78 -7.52 8.36
CA LEU A 65 2.32 -6.84 9.58
C LEU A 65 2.25 -5.31 9.41
N GLY A 66 3.23 -4.72 8.72
CA GLY A 66 3.23 -3.29 8.42
C GLY A 66 2.05 -2.84 7.59
N GLY A 67 1.49 -3.69 6.72
CA GLY A 67 0.26 -3.40 5.99
C GLY A 67 -0.98 -3.38 6.88
N GLY A 68 -1.02 -4.26 7.89
CA GLY A 68 -2.06 -4.25 8.91
C GLY A 68 -1.99 -2.99 9.77
N LEU A 69 -0.79 -2.65 10.26
CA LEU A 69 -0.53 -1.41 10.99
C LEU A 69 -0.85 -0.16 10.15
N ALA A 70 -0.55 -0.20 8.85
CA ALA A 70 -0.88 0.90 7.95
C ALA A 70 -2.38 1.18 7.90
N SER A 71 -3.22 0.14 7.99
CA SER A 71 -4.67 0.31 8.05
C SER A 71 -5.15 1.00 9.33
N LEU A 72 -4.57 0.65 10.48
CA LEU A 72 -4.85 1.31 11.77
C LEU A 72 -4.38 2.76 11.75
N ALA A 73 -3.16 3.00 11.26
CA ALA A 73 -2.59 4.34 11.11
C ALA A 73 -3.39 5.21 10.12
N GLY A 74 -3.97 4.61 9.09
CA GLY A 74 -4.87 5.31 8.16
C GLY A 74 -6.13 5.82 8.84
N VAL A 75 -6.78 5.00 9.67
CA VAL A 75 -7.93 5.44 10.47
C VAL A 75 -7.54 6.54 11.45
N TRP A 76 -6.42 6.38 12.17
CA TRP A 76 -5.89 7.41 13.06
C TRP A 76 -5.66 8.74 12.31
N ALA A 77 -5.01 8.70 11.14
CA ALA A 77 -4.72 9.90 10.35
C ALA A 77 -5.99 10.60 9.86
N ALA A 78 -7.01 9.84 9.44
CA ALA A 78 -8.29 10.41 9.02
C ALA A 78 -9.06 11.07 10.18
N LEU A 79 -8.92 10.56 11.40
CA LEU A 79 -9.46 11.21 12.60
C LEU A 79 -8.68 12.48 12.98
N GLN A 80 -7.35 12.49 12.81
CA GLN A 80 -6.52 13.67 13.11
C GLN A 80 -6.65 14.78 12.07
N TRP A 81 -6.85 14.42 10.80
CA TRP A 81 -6.97 15.35 9.68
C TRP A 81 -8.18 15.02 8.81
N PRO A 82 -9.41 15.34 9.25
CA PRO A 82 -10.65 14.99 8.52
C PRO A 82 -10.76 15.61 7.12
N ALA A 83 -10.01 16.69 6.85
CA ALA A 83 -9.98 17.35 5.54
C ALA A 83 -8.92 16.76 4.57
N ALA A 84 -8.07 15.84 5.03
CA ALA A 84 -7.03 15.25 4.21
C ALA A 84 -7.55 14.08 3.35
N ASP A 85 -7.00 13.91 2.14
CA ASP A 85 -7.18 12.70 1.33
C ASP A 85 -6.31 11.56 1.92
N VAL A 86 -6.92 10.76 2.80
CA VAL A 86 -6.24 9.63 3.45
C VAL A 86 -6.42 8.36 2.63
N ARG A 87 -5.31 7.66 2.37
CA ARG A 87 -5.28 6.40 1.62
C ARG A 87 -4.41 5.37 2.34
N VAL A 88 -4.82 4.11 2.25
CA VAL A 88 -4.02 2.98 2.74
C VAL A 88 -3.58 2.13 1.56
N VAL A 89 -2.29 1.83 1.46
CA VAL A 89 -1.73 0.90 0.47
C VAL A 89 -1.02 -0.21 1.22
N ALA A 90 -1.62 -1.41 1.23
CA ALA A 90 -1.12 -2.53 2.01
C ALA A 90 -0.61 -3.64 1.09
N LEU A 91 0.62 -4.09 1.29
CA LEU A 91 1.27 -5.14 0.49
C LEU A 91 1.32 -6.44 1.30
N GLY A 92 0.65 -7.50 0.85
CA GLY A 92 0.67 -8.78 1.57
C GLY A 92 0.13 -8.69 3.01
N SER A 93 -0.77 -7.76 3.28
CA SER A 93 -1.30 -7.57 4.63
C SER A 93 -2.25 -8.70 5.03
N PRO A 94 -2.18 -9.20 6.28
CA PRO A 94 -3.23 -10.04 6.84
C PRO A 94 -4.53 -9.24 7.01
N MET A 95 -5.62 -9.94 7.28
CA MET A 95 -6.87 -9.34 7.77
C MET A 95 -6.66 -8.83 9.19
N VAL A 96 -7.20 -7.65 9.48
CA VAL A 96 -6.93 -6.92 10.73
C VAL A 96 -8.07 -7.01 11.72
N GLY A 97 -9.32 -7.10 11.24
CA GLY A 97 -10.49 -7.15 12.08
C GLY A 97 -11.70 -7.72 11.35
N ASN A 98 -12.83 -7.70 12.02
CA ASN A 98 -14.09 -8.26 11.53
C ASN A 98 -14.85 -7.31 10.59
N GLN A 99 -16.06 -7.70 10.20
CA GLN A 99 -16.89 -6.87 9.32
C GLN A 99 -17.20 -5.49 9.93
N ALA A 100 -17.42 -5.39 11.25
CA ALA A 100 -17.64 -4.10 11.92
C ALA A 100 -16.41 -3.16 11.80
N TRP A 101 -15.19 -3.72 11.89
CA TRP A 101 -13.98 -2.98 11.59
C TRP A 101 -13.93 -2.49 10.14
N VAL A 102 -14.27 -3.35 9.17
CA VAL A 102 -14.30 -2.98 7.75
C VAL A 102 -15.30 -1.84 7.50
N ASP A 103 -16.47 -1.89 8.12
CA ASP A 103 -17.51 -0.88 7.96
C ASP A 103 -17.09 0.46 8.59
N ALA A 104 -16.47 0.43 9.77
CA ALA A 104 -15.89 1.61 10.40
C ALA A 104 -14.77 2.22 9.54
N PHE A 105 -13.87 1.39 9.00
CA PHE A 105 -12.82 1.83 8.08
C PHE A 105 -13.40 2.48 6.82
N ARG A 106 -14.45 1.90 6.24
CA ARG A 106 -15.13 2.45 5.06
C ARG A 106 -15.75 3.81 5.33
N ALA A 107 -16.33 4.01 6.51
CA ALA A 107 -16.93 5.27 6.91
C ALA A 107 -15.90 6.40 7.10
N VAL A 108 -14.72 6.08 7.62
CA VAL A 108 -13.70 7.08 8.00
C VAL A 108 -12.65 7.31 6.90
N VAL A 109 -12.17 6.24 6.26
CA VAL A 109 -11.09 6.31 5.26
C VAL A 109 -11.64 6.00 3.86
N GLY A 110 -12.38 4.90 3.71
CA GLY A 110 -13.00 4.47 2.46
C GLY A 110 -12.03 3.99 1.36
N ARG A 111 -10.79 4.48 1.33
CA ARG A 111 -9.79 4.23 0.27
C ARG A 111 -8.61 3.39 0.76
N SER A 112 -8.74 2.08 0.67
CA SER A 112 -7.62 1.13 0.81
C SER A 112 -7.30 0.48 -0.52
N TYR A 113 -6.05 0.08 -0.73
CA TYR A 113 -5.63 -0.81 -1.81
C TYR A 113 -4.84 -1.95 -1.19
N ARG A 114 -5.36 -3.18 -1.27
CA ARG A 114 -4.65 -4.37 -0.79
C ARG A 114 -4.03 -5.09 -1.97
N VAL A 115 -2.70 -5.09 -2.06
CA VAL A 115 -1.97 -5.87 -3.06
C VAL A 115 -1.68 -7.26 -2.52
N VAL A 116 -2.03 -8.28 -3.29
CA VAL A 116 -1.71 -9.69 -3.03
C VAL A 116 -0.82 -10.19 -4.16
N ASN A 117 0.37 -10.68 -3.82
CA ASN A 117 1.29 -11.27 -4.78
C ASN A 117 1.02 -12.77 -4.91
N ARG A 118 0.67 -13.23 -6.11
CA ARG A 118 0.58 -14.65 -6.49
C ARG A 118 -0.14 -15.50 -5.44
N ARG A 119 0.59 -16.40 -4.77
CA ARG A 119 0.08 -17.39 -3.82
C ARG A 119 0.48 -17.06 -2.38
N ASP A 120 0.79 -15.80 -2.09
CA ASP A 120 1.11 -15.34 -0.73
C ASP A 120 0.02 -15.76 0.27
N ILE A 121 0.41 -16.49 1.31
CA ILE A 121 -0.49 -16.99 2.34
C ILE A 121 -0.98 -15.90 3.30
N VAL A 122 -0.20 -14.85 3.54
CA VAL A 122 -0.46 -13.90 4.63
C VAL A 122 -1.78 -13.16 4.50
N PRO A 123 -2.21 -12.72 3.29
CA PRO A 123 -3.55 -12.17 3.13
C PRO A 123 -4.68 -13.11 3.53
N SER A 124 -4.49 -14.43 3.50
CA SER A 124 -5.50 -15.39 3.96
C SER A 124 -5.50 -15.61 5.48
N LEU A 125 -4.70 -14.85 6.23
CA LEU A 125 -4.61 -14.95 7.69
C LEU A 125 -5.33 -13.78 8.38
N PRO A 126 -5.88 -14.01 9.59
CA PRO A 126 -5.97 -15.31 10.25
C PRO A 126 -7.04 -16.21 9.61
N PRO A 127 -6.98 -17.54 9.78
CA PRO A 127 -7.88 -18.49 9.12
C PRO A 127 -9.27 -18.57 9.78
N PHE A 128 -9.68 -17.51 10.48
CA PHE A 128 -10.96 -17.45 11.19
C PHE A 128 -12.02 -16.76 10.33
N GLU A 129 -13.25 -17.29 10.36
CA GLU A 129 -14.34 -16.83 9.49
C GLU A 129 -14.84 -15.41 9.80
N ASP A 130 -14.56 -14.91 11.01
CA ASP A 130 -15.00 -13.61 11.49
C ASP A 130 -14.08 -12.46 11.06
N TYR A 131 -12.91 -12.74 10.48
CA TYR A 131 -12.01 -11.73 9.93
C TYR A 131 -12.39 -11.37 8.50
N ALA A 132 -12.32 -10.07 8.20
CA ALA A 132 -12.76 -9.53 6.93
C ALA A 132 -11.69 -8.65 6.29
N HIS A 133 -11.71 -8.69 4.96
CA HIS A 133 -10.82 -7.95 4.11
C HIS A 133 -11.29 -6.51 3.90
N LEU A 134 -10.35 -5.55 3.98
CA LEU A 134 -10.58 -4.17 3.55
C LEU A 134 -10.84 -4.09 2.02
N PRO A 135 -11.54 -3.05 1.54
CA PRO A 135 -11.97 -2.94 0.15
C PRO A 135 -10.82 -2.70 -0.86
N PHE A 136 -11.15 -2.84 -2.15
CA PHE A 136 -10.29 -2.72 -3.33
C PHE A 136 -9.06 -3.66 -3.31
N PRO A 137 -9.29 -4.98 -3.43
CA PRO A 137 -8.23 -5.94 -3.66
C PRO A 137 -7.56 -5.74 -5.02
N LEU A 138 -6.25 -5.98 -5.05
CA LEU A 138 -5.41 -5.99 -6.24
C LEU A 138 -4.59 -7.27 -6.21
N TRP A 139 -4.85 -8.20 -7.11
CA TRP A 139 -4.14 -9.48 -7.17
C TRP A 139 -3.18 -9.52 -8.36
N ILE A 140 -1.89 -9.70 -8.09
CA ILE A 140 -0.86 -9.89 -9.13
C ILE A 140 -0.68 -11.39 -9.37
N GLN A 141 -0.96 -11.84 -10.59
CA GLN A 141 -0.88 -13.24 -10.97
C GLN A 141 0.54 -13.68 -11.34
N ASP A 142 0.75 -15.00 -11.43
CA ASP A 142 2.03 -15.61 -11.80
C ASP A 142 2.57 -15.10 -13.16
N ASN A 143 1.66 -14.72 -14.07
CA ASN A 143 1.98 -14.19 -15.41
C ASN A 143 2.25 -12.66 -15.45
N GLY A 144 2.25 -11.98 -14.29
CA GLY A 144 2.46 -10.53 -14.20
C GLY A 144 1.22 -9.67 -14.45
N THR A 145 0.04 -10.27 -14.60
CA THR A 145 -1.22 -9.53 -14.74
C THR A 145 -1.72 -9.05 -13.38
N LEU A 146 -2.02 -7.75 -13.25
CA LEU A 146 -2.73 -7.18 -12.12
C LEU A 146 -4.24 -7.27 -12.37
N VAL A 147 -4.96 -7.93 -11.48
CA VAL A 147 -6.42 -8.02 -11.49
C VAL A 147 -6.98 -7.19 -10.35
N ALA A 148 -7.90 -6.27 -10.64
CA ALA A 148 -8.60 -5.49 -9.63
C ALA A 148 -9.77 -6.28 -9.01
N ASP A 149 -9.45 -7.46 -8.47
CA ASP A 149 -10.38 -8.37 -7.83
C ASP A 149 -9.66 -9.17 -6.73
N ASP A 150 -10.44 -9.81 -5.87
CA ASP A 150 -9.90 -10.71 -4.87
C ASP A 150 -9.20 -11.89 -5.53
N ARG A 151 -8.11 -12.34 -4.91
CA ARG A 151 -7.54 -13.63 -5.25
C ARG A 151 -8.60 -14.70 -4.94
N PRO A 152 -8.89 -15.64 -5.86
CA PRO A 152 -9.79 -16.75 -5.59
C PRO A 152 -9.41 -17.48 -4.29
N ARG A 153 -10.42 -17.90 -3.51
CA ARG A 153 -10.19 -18.73 -2.32
C ARG A 153 -9.48 -20.02 -2.74
N ARG A 154 -8.39 -20.33 -2.04
CA ARG A 154 -7.57 -21.53 -2.23
C ARG A 154 -7.46 -22.26 -0.90
N GLN A 155 -7.16 -23.56 -0.94
CA GLN A 155 -6.85 -24.28 0.28
C GLN A 155 -5.54 -23.71 0.87
N VAL A 156 -5.39 -23.77 2.19
CA VAL A 156 -4.20 -23.22 2.86
C VAL A 156 -2.92 -23.86 2.33
N GLN A 157 -2.95 -25.15 1.97
CA GLN A 157 -1.81 -25.86 1.41
C GLN A 157 -1.40 -25.37 0.01
N ASP A 158 -2.31 -24.73 -0.73
CA ASP A 158 -2.02 -24.19 -2.08
C ASP A 158 -1.37 -22.81 -2.04
N ASN A 159 -1.39 -22.16 -0.87
CA ASN A 159 -0.70 -20.90 -0.62
C ASN A 159 0.74 -21.15 -0.14
N THR A 160 1.60 -20.15 -0.27
CA THR A 160 3.01 -20.25 0.09
C THR A 160 3.52 -19.01 0.81
N TRP A 161 4.44 -19.21 1.74
CA TRP A 161 5.24 -18.15 2.36
C TRP A 161 6.28 -17.58 1.40
N ASN A 162 6.62 -18.31 0.32
CA ASN A 162 7.69 -17.93 -0.59
C ASN A 162 7.37 -16.68 -1.41
N ASP A 163 6.10 -16.33 -1.57
CA ASP A 163 5.65 -15.12 -2.28
C ASP A 163 5.53 -13.88 -1.36
N HIS A 164 5.83 -14.04 -0.07
CA HIS A 164 5.59 -13.04 0.98
C HIS A 164 6.78 -12.12 1.29
N THR A 165 7.84 -12.09 0.47
CA THR A 165 8.99 -11.23 0.77
C THR A 165 8.80 -9.83 0.20
N CYS A 166 9.34 -8.81 0.90
CA CYS A 166 9.29 -7.42 0.42
C CYS A 166 9.87 -7.26 -0.99
N SER A 167 10.96 -7.99 -1.32
CA SER A 167 11.60 -7.92 -2.63
C SER A 167 10.70 -8.46 -3.73
N LEU A 168 9.98 -9.56 -3.49
CA LEU A 168 9.03 -10.10 -4.46
C LEU A 168 7.82 -9.18 -4.65
N TYR A 169 7.31 -8.57 -3.58
CA TYR A 169 6.27 -7.55 -3.72
C TYR A 169 6.73 -6.34 -4.52
N LYS A 170 7.95 -5.86 -4.27
CA LYS A 170 8.57 -4.79 -5.08
C LYS A 170 8.59 -5.20 -6.55
N ASP A 171 9.20 -6.34 -6.86
CA ASP A 171 9.38 -6.77 -8.25
C ASP A 171 8.03 -7.05 -8.93
N ALA A 172 7.07 -7.65 -8.23
CA ALA A 172 5.74 -7.90 -8.75
C ALA A 172 5.01 -6.60 -9.11
N VAL A 173 5.05 -5.58 -8.24
CA VAL A 173 4.38 -4.29 -8.48
C VAL A 173 5.05 -3.51 -9.62
N PHE A 174 6.38 -3.50 -9.71
CA PHE A 174 7.10 -2.77 -10.76
C PHE A 174 7.10 -3.48 -12.12
N ASN A 175 6.92 -4.81 -12.14
CA ASN A 175 6.94 -5.61 -13.37
C ASN A 175 5.53 -6.06 -13.80
N VAL A 176 4.47 -5.35 -13.42
CA VAL A 176 3.12 -5.61 -13.94
C VAL A 176 3.12 -5.41 -15.46
N THR A 177 2.70 -6.44 -16.18
CA THR A 177 2.73 -6.46 -17.66
C THR A 177 1.37 -6.13 -18.28
N ALA A 178 0.28 -6.37 -17.56
CA ALA A 178 -1.08 -6.11 -17.98
C ALA A 178 -1.97 -5.79 -16.79
N VAL A 179 -3.05 -5.03 -17.03
CA VAL A 179 -4.09 -4.75 -16.05
C VAL A 179 -5.41 -5.29 -16.57
N ALA A 180 -6.04 -6.16 -15.80
CA ALA A 180 -7.35 -6.73 -16.10
C ALA A 180 -8.40 -6.21 -15.11
N ARG A 181 -9.59 -5.92 -15.63
CA ARG A 181 -10.78 -5.74 -14.80
C ARG A 181 -11.45 -7.09 -14.61
N PRO A 182 -12.00 -7.40 -13.43
CA PRO A 182 -12.85 -8.57 -13.29
C PRO A 182 -13.95 -8.55 -14.35
N GLY A 183 -14.13 -9.67 -15.05
CA GLY A 183 -15.25 -9.87 -15.95
C GLY A 183 -16.58 -9.83 -15.17
N PRO A 184 -17.74 -9.75 -15.85
CA PRO A 184 -19.01 -9.93 -15.15
C PRO A 184 -18.96 -11.26 -14.39
N ALA A 185 -19.22 -11.21 -13.08
CA ALA A 185 -19.19 -12.39 -12.23
C ALA A 185 -20.00 -13.51 -12.88
N ALA A 186 -19.36 -14.62 -13.23
CA ALA A 186 -20.10 -15.83 -13.59
C ALA A 186 -20.94 -16.17 -12.36
N ALA A 187 -22.27 -16.10 -12.51
CA ALA A 187 -23.22 -16.44 -11.47
C ALA A 187 -22.76 -17.74 -10.80
N ALA A 188 -22.49 -17.67 -9.49
CA ALA A 188 -22.12 -18.84 -8.72
C ALA A 188 -23.21 -19.89 -8.90
N SER A 189 -22.87 -20.99 -9.57
CA SER A 189 -23.71 -22.17 -9.64
C SER A 189 -23.82 -22.73 -8.23
N ALA A 190 -24.94 -22.43 -7.57
CA ALA A 190 -25.36 -23.13 -6.37
C ALA A 190 -25.35 -24.65 -6.65
N ARG A 191 -24.60 -25.39 -5.85
CA ARG A 191 -24.75 -26.83 -5.65
C ARG A 191 -24.63 -27.10 -4.17
#